data_AF-A0A0U4W520-F1
#
_entry.id   AF-A0A0U4W520-F1
#
_cell.length_a   1.000
_cell.length_b   1.000
_cell.length_c   1.000
_cell.angle_alpha   90.00
_cell.angle_beta   90.00
_cell.angle_gamma   90.00
#
_symmetry.space_group_name_H-M   'P 1'
#
loop_
_entity.id
_entity.type
_entity.pdbx_description
1 polymer ?
#
loop_
_entity_poly.entity_id
_entity_poly.type
_entity_poly.pdbx_seq_one_letter_code
_entity_poly.pdbx_strand_id
1 'polypeptide(L)'
;MILYEFEFYKERFLKDEEISKEVYYQKAGYLPEKNQYFLEDNFHRSLFNQPEEIMPSLISLQSYSLKSPMPEKGVYLILRVTLKYKSHLNKDLRYTSKEREVILKTAIKYDRL
;
A
#
# COMPACT_ATOMS: atom_id res chain seq x y z
N MET A 1 -5.51 5.47 -5.16
CA MET A 1 -4.39 4.52 -5.13
C MET A 1 -3.83 4.52 -3.74
N ILE A 2 -3.62 3.33 -3.18
CA ILE A 2 -2.88 3.11 -1.95
C ILE A 2 -1.60 2.38 -2.35
N LEU A 3 -0.46 2.85 -1.87
CA LEU A 3 0.84 2.22 -2.02
C LEU A 3 1.26 1.70 -0.65
N TYR A 4 1.74 0.47 -0.59
CA TYR A 4 2.27 -0.17 0.59
C TYR A 4 3.72 -0.53 0.30
N GLU A 5 4.66 0.10 1.00
CA GLU A 5 6.08 -0.24 0.92
C GLU A 5 6.51 -0.90 2.23
N PHE A 6 7.03 -2.11 2.12
CA PHE A 6 7.58 -2.90 3.22
C PHE A 6 9.10 -2.90 3.08
N GLU A 7 9.79 -2.22 3.99
CA GLU A 7 11.24 -2.06 3.99
C GLU A 7 11.83 -2.76 5.22
N PHE A 8 12.59 -3.82 4.99
CA PHE A 8 13.26 -4.58 6.04
C PHE A 8 14.68 -4.09 6.23
N TYR A 9 15.07 -3.88 7.48
CA TYR A 9 16.38 -3.38 7.84
C TYR A 9 17.01 -4.25 8.91
N LYS A 10 18.34 -4.37 8.86
CA LYS A 10 19.17 -4.95 9.91
C LYS A 10 19.85 -3.83 10.70
N GLU A 11 19.60 -3.79 12.00
CA GLU A 11 20.29 -2.89 12.93
C GLU A 11 21.79 -3.11 12.86
N ARG A 12 22.54 -2.03 12.68
CA ARG A 12 24.00 -2.02 12.77
C ARG A 12 24.44 -0.86 13.66
N PHE A 13 25.68 -0.93 14.15
CA PHE A 13 26.22 0.08 15.05
C PHE A 13 26.30 1.49 14.44
N LEU A 14 26.50 1.60 13.12
CA LEU A 14 26.68 2.88 12.43
C LEU A 14 25.45 3.29 11.60
N LYS A 15 25.03 2.42 10.68
CA LYS A 15 23.91 2.66 9.78
C LYS A 15 23.22 1.34 9.47
N ASP A 16 21.91 1.34 9.70
CA ASP A 16 21.08 0.19 9.41
C ASP A 16 21.15 -0.18 7.92
N GLU A 17 21.20 -1.48 7.65
CA GLU A 17 21.33 -2.03 6.31
C GLU A 17 19.94 -2.44 5.80
N GLU A 18 19.54 -1.93 4.64
CA GLU A 18 18.32 -2.40 3.97
C GLU A 18 18.55 -3.81 3.43
N ILE A 19 17.75 -4.77 3.90
CA ILE A 19 17.82 -6.17 3.49
C ILE A 19 16.97 -6.40 2.25
N SER A 20 15.75 -5.86 2.28
CA SER A 20 14.78 -6.05 1.21
C SER A 20 13.72 -4.97 1.23
N LYS A 21 13.20 -4.64 0.05
CA LYS A 21 12.05 -3.76 -0.14
C LYS A 21 11.02 -4.44 -1.02
N GLU A 22 9.78 -4.49 -0.54
CA GLU A 22 8.64 -5.01 -1.29
C GLU A 22 7.58 -3.93 -1.41
N VAL A 23 7.04 -3.76 -2.62
CA VAL A 23 6.09 -2.69 -2.93
C VAL A 23 4.82 -3.26 -3.52
N TYR A 24 3.70 -2.97 -2.85
CA TYR A 24 2.37 -3.34 -3.27
C TYR A 24 1.51 -2.10 -3.49
N TYR A 25 0.48 -2.24 -4.31
CA TYR A 25 -0.46 -1.18 -4.57
C TYR A 25 -1.88 -1.71 -4.69
N GLN A 26 -2.83 -0.82 -4.41
CA GLN A 26 -4.22 -0.97 -4.78
C GLN A 26 -4.69 0.32 -5.44
N LYS A 27 -5.32 0.21 -6.59
CA LYS A 27 -5.77 1.33 -7.40
C LYS A 27 -7.22 1.11 -7.80
N ALA A 28 -8.09 1.91 -7.21
CA ALA A 28 -9.46 2.04 -7.67
C ALA A 28 -9.58 3.18 -8.71
N GLY A 29 -10.49 3.04 -9.66
CA GLY A 29 -10.80 4.08 -10.62
C GLY A 29 -12.01 3.75 -11.49
N TYR A 30 -12.21 4.57 -12.52
CA TYR A 30 -13.29 4.45 -13.48
C TYR A 30 -12.73 4.39 -14.91
N LEU A 31 -13.30 3.52 -15.75
CA LEU A 31 -12.97 3.33 -17.15
C LEU A 31 -14.12 3.87 -18.01
N PRO A 32 -13.99 5.08 -18.60
CA PRO A 32 -15.05 5.69 -19.39
C PRO A 32 -15.44 4.86 -20.62
N GLU A 33 -14.45 4.24 -21.27
CA GLU A 33 -14.65 3.44 -22.49
C GLU A 33 -15.58 2.24 -22.29
N LYS A 34 -15.58 1.68 -21.06
CA LYS A 34 -16.38 0.51 -20.70
C LYS A 34 -17.56 0.85 -19.79
N ASN A 35 -17.70 2.12 -19.39
CA ASN A 35 -18.65 2.57 -18.39
C ASN A 35 -18.61 1.71 -17.10
N GLN A 36 -17.40 1.38 -16.64
CA GLN A 36 -17.17 0.45 -15.54
C GLN A 36 -16.15 0.97 -14.55
N TYR A 37 -16.31 0.58 -13.29
CA TYR A 37 -15.34 0.82 -12.25
C TYR A 37 -14.33 -0.32 -12.18
N PHE A 38 -13.15 -0.05 -11.62
CA PHE A 38 -12.14 -1.08 -11.42
C PHE A 38 -11.45 -0.96 -10.08
N LEU A 39 -10.96 -2.10 -9.60
CA LEU A 39 -9.96 -2.22 -8.55
C LEU A 39 -8.81 -3.06 -9.11
N GLU A 40 -7.60 -2.54 -9.03
CA GLU A 40 -6.39 -3.16 -9.53
C GLU A 40 -5.35 -3.24 -8.42
N ASP A 41 -4.68 -4.38 -8.31
CA ASP A 41 -3.52 -4.57 -7.45
C ASP A 41 -2.35 -5.20 -8.22
N ASN A 42 -1.30 -5.63 -7.51
CA ASN A 42 -0.13 -6.26 -8.10
C ASN A 42 -0.42 -7.56 -8.87
N PHE A 43 -1.57 -8.20 -8.63
CA PHE A 43 -1.87 -9.54 -9.09
C PHE A 43 -3.05 -9.57 -10.05
N HIS A 44 -4.10 -8.80 -9.76
CA HIS A 44 -5.36 -8.87 -10.48
C HIS A 44 -6.00 -7.49 -10.69
N ARG A 45 -6.86 -7.43 -11.71
CA ARG A 45 -7.79 -6.31 -11.93
C ARG A 45 -9.21 -6.85 -11.97
N SER A 46 -10.04 -6.36 -11.06
CA SER A 46 -11.47 -6.64 -11.00
C SER A 46 -12.25 -5.46 -11.55
N LEU A 47 -13.37 -5.75 -12.23
CA LEU A 47 -14.27 -4.76 -12.82
C LEU A 47 -15.62 -4.81 -12.10
N PHE A 48 -16.25 -3.66 -11.96
CA PHE A 48 -17.49 -3.47 -11.21
C PHE A 48 -18.43 -2.53 -11.97
N ASN A 49 -19.73 -2.72 -11.79
CA ASN A 49 -20.73 -1.87 -12.44
C ASN A 49 -21.05 -0.63 -11.58
N GLN A 50 -21.01 -0.77 -10.26
CA GLN A 50 -21.27 0.32 -9.32
C GLN A 50 -20.03 0.64 -8.45
N PRO A 51 -19.81 1.90 -8.05
CA PRO A 51 -18.67 2.28 -7.23
C PRO A 51 -18.74 1.69 -5.81
N GLU A 52 -19.93 1.43 -5.29
CA GLU A 52 -20.16 0.86 -3.94
C GLU A 52 -19.58 -0.55 -3.83
N GLU A 53 -19.54 -1.30 -4.92
CA GLU A 53 -18.99 -2.66 -4.98
C GLU A 53 -17.46 -2.70 -4.75
N ILE A 54 -16.76 -1.57 -4.95
CA ILE A 54 -15.31 -1.48 -4.72
C ILE A 54 -14.99 -1.41 -3.23
N MET A 55 -15.85 -0.79 -2.42
CA MET A 55 -15.54 -0.44 -1.03
C MET A 55 -15.15 -1.64 -0.16
N PRO A 56 -15.88 -2.77 -0.17
CA PRO A 56 -15.51 -3.94 0.62
C PRO A 56 -14.14 -4.49 0.24
N SER A 57 -13.85 -4.54 -1.07
CA SER A 57 -12.59 -5.06 -1.62
C SER A 57 -11.39 -4.15 -1.32
N LEU A 58 -11.63 -2.86 -1.11
CA LEU A 58 -10.60 -1.88 -0.74
C LEU A 58 -10.23 -1.95 0.75
N ILE A 59 -11.18 -2.38 1.60
CA ILE A 59 -11.02 -2.49 3.06
C ILE A 59 -10.45 -3.86 3.45
N SER A 60 -10.72 -4.91 2.67
CA SER A 60 -10.42 -6.30 3.03
C SER A 60 -8.98 -6.75 2.79
N LEU A 61 -7.99 -5.87 2.97
CA LEU A 61 -6.59 -6.27 2.80
C LEU A 61 -6.14 -7.13 3.99
N GLN A 62 -6.43 -8.43 3.90
CA GLN A 62 -6.30 -9.36 5.03
C GLN A 62 -4.85 -9.71 5.35
N SER A 63 -3.95 -9.76 4.37
CA SER A 63 -2.51 -10.01 4.56
C SER A 63 -1.75 -9.97 3.24
N TYR A 64 -0.52 -9.43 3.22
CA TYR A 64 0.45 -9.67 2.15
C TYR A 64 1.46 -10.74 2.60
N SER A 65 1.65 -11.77 1.79
CA SER A 65 2.75 -12.72 1.97
C SER A 65 4.05 -12.06 1.51
N LEU A 66 4.81 -11.52 2.46
CA LEU A 66 6.12 -10.94 2.21
C LEU A 66 7.12 -12.05 1.89
N LYS A 67 7.94 -11.84 0.86
CA LYS A 67 9.00 -12.78 0.45
C LYS A 67 10.26 -12.63 1.30
N SER A 68 10.33 -11.58 2.12
CA SER A 68 11.48 -11.24 2.96
C SER A 68 11.91 -12.37 3.93
N PRO A 69 13.22 -12.47 4.26
CA PRO A 69 13.73 -13.49 5.18
C PRO A 69 13.02 -13.50 6.54
N MET A 70 13.02 -14.71 7.12
CA MET A 70 12.48 -15.01 8.44
C MET A 70 13.02 -14.02 9.48
N PRO A 71 12.20 -13.58 10.46
CA PRO A 71 12.62 -12.58 11.43
C PRO A 71 13.85 -13.03 12.23
N GLU A 72 14.98 -12.39 11.97
CA GLU A 72 16.24 -12.58 12.70
C GLU A 72 16.45 -11.48 13.74
N LYS A 73 17.34 -11.72 14.71
CA LYS A 73 17.67 -10.73 15.73
C LYS A 73 18.26 -9.46 15.09
N GLY A 74 17.71 -8.31 15.49
CA GLY A 74 18.13 -7.00 14.98
C GLY A 74 17.51 -6.68 13.61
N VAL A 75 16.60 -7.49 13.09
CA VAL A 75 15.82 -7.13 11.90
C VAL A 75 14.52 -6.42 12.32
N TYR A 76 14.22 -5.29 11.69
CA TYR A 76 12.98 -4.55 11.88
C TYR A 76 12.32 -4.21 10.54
N LEU A 77 11.02 -3.91 10.58
CA LEU A 77 10.21 -3.55 9.42
C LEU A 77 9.76 -2.10 9.52
N ILE A 78 9.92 -1.36 8.41
CA ILE A 78 9.25 -0.09 8.16
C ILE A 78 8.15 -0.34 7.14
N LEU A 79 6.92 -0.05 7.52
CA LEU A 79 5.77 -0.02 6.62
C LEU A 79 5.44 1.44 6.28
N ARG A 80 5.58 1.81 5.00
CA ARG A 80 5.11 3.10 4.48
C ARG A 80 3.83 2.89 3.70
N VAL A 81 2.78 3.62 4.09
CA VAL A 81 1.47 3.59 3.41
C VAL A 81 1.20 4.96 2.82
N THR A 82 1.13 5.04 1.49
CA THR A 82 0.88 6.29 0.76
C THR A 82 -0.46 6.22 0.05
N LEU A 83 -1.41 7.05 0.49
CA LEU A 83 -2.71 7.23 -0.14
C LEU A 83 -2.64 8.42 -1.11
N LYS A 84 -2.81 8.13 -2.39
CA LYS A 84 -2.95 9.13 -3.47
C LYS A 84 -4.38 9.10 -3.98
N TYR A 85 -5.08 10.22 -3.91
CA TYR A 85 -6.44 10.32 -4.43
C TYR A 85 -6.63 11.61 -5.23
N LYS A 86 -7.49 11.49 -6.25
CA LYS A 86 -7.98 12.61 -7.05
C LYS A 86 -9.48 12.63 -6.89
N SER A 87 -10.02 13.71 -6.33
CA SER A 87 -11.47 13.92 -6.24
C SER A 87 -12.01 14.58 -7.51
N HIS A 88 -13.34 14.57 -7.65
CA HIS A 88 -14.06 15.21 -8.74
C HIS A 88 -13.70 16.70 -8.90
N LEU A 89 -14.03 17.23 -10.08
CA LEU A 89 -13.86 18.63 -10.43
C LEU A 89 -14.43 19.52 -9.31
N ASN A 90 -13.61 20.44 -8.79
CA ASN A 90 -14.12 21.50 -7.93
C ASN A 90 -15.08 22.42 -8.73
N LYS A 91 -15.68 23.41 -8.07
CA LYS A 91 -16.58 24.39 -8.72
C LYS A 91 -15.94 25.11 -9.93
N ASP A 92 -14.61 25.13 -10.03
CA ASP A 92 -13.82 25.74 -11.10
C ASP A 92 -13.34 24.73 -12.16
N LEU A 93 -13.95 23.55 -12.21
CA LEU A 93 -13.61 22.47 -13.13
C LEU A 93 -12.18 21.90 -12.97
N ARG A 94 -11.53 22.12 -11.81
CA ARG A 94 -10.17 21.65 -11.53
C ARG A 94 -10.19 20.37 -10.70
N TYR A 95 -9.41 19.38 -11.12
CA TYR A 95 -9.14 18.21 -10.30
C TYR A 95 -8.35 18.61 -9.05
N THR A 96 -8.80 18.14 -7.90
CA THR A 96 -8.02 18.23 -6.66
C THR A 96 -7.27 16.92 -6.47
N SER A 97 -5.94 17.00 -6.53
CA SER A 97 -5.05 15.87 -6.21
C SER A 97 -4.53 16.06 -4.80
N LYS A 98 -4.65 15.03 -3.96
CA LYS A 98 -4.08 15.02 -2.61
C LYS A 98 -3.29 13.73 -2.41
N GLU A 99 -2.16 13.89 -1.74
CA GLU A 99 -1.30 12.81 -1.31
C GLU A 99 -1.20 12.86 0.20
N ARG A 100 -1.40 11.71 0.83
CA ARG A 100 -1.26 11.53 2.27
C ARG A 100 -0.37 10.32 2.50
N GLU A 101 0.61 10.48 3.36
CA GLU A 101 1.54 9.43 3.73
C GLU A 101 1.44 9.15 5.23
N VAL A 102 1.52 7.87 5.58
CA VAL A 102 1.62 7.38 6.95
C VAL A 102 2.75 6.37 7.00
N ILE A 103 3.71 6.60 7.90
CA ILE A 103 4.83 5.68 8.12
C ILE A 103 4.63 5.00 9.47
N LEU A 104 4.60 3.68 9.46
CA LEU A 104 4.52 2.82 10.63
C LEU A 104 5.83 2.05 10.75
N LYS A 105 6.63 2.35 11.77
CA LYS A 105 7.83 1.58 12.09
C LYS A 105 7.45 0.52 13.12
N THR A 106 7.56 -0.75 12.76
CA THR A 106 7.39 -1.84 13.72
C THR A 106 8.78 -2.22 14.24
N ALA A 107 9.05 -1.86 15.49
CA ALA A 107 10.22 -2.37 16.21
C ALA A 107 9.80 -3.65 16.94
N ILE A 108 9.49 -4.71 16.19
CA ILE A 108 9.32 -6.02 16.83
C ILE A 108 10.72 -6.52 17.14
N LYS A 109 11.19 -6.23 18.36
CA LYS A 109 12.34 -6.95 18.91
C LYS A 109 11.86 -8.37 19.16
N TYR A 110 12.28 -9.30 18.32
CA TYR A 110 12.10 -10.71 18.58
C TYR A 110 12.98 -11.07 19.78
N ASP A 111 12.40 -10.95 20.98
CA ASP A 111 13.01 -11.48 22.19
C ASP A 111 13.01 -13.01 22.12
N ARG A 112 14.14 -13.56 22.59
CA ARG A 112 14.57 -14.96 22.44
C ARG A 112 13.45 -15.97 22.77
N LEU A 113 13.27 -16.96 21.89
CA LEU A 113 12.88 -18.32 22.29
C LEU A 113 14.14 -19.09 22.69
#